data_AF-J9E948-F1
#
_entry.id   AF-J9E948-F1
#
_cell.length_a   1.000
_cell.length_b   1.000
_cell.length_c   1.000
_cell.angle_alpha   90.00
_cell.angle_beta   90.00
_cell.angle_gamma   90.00
#
_symmetry.space_group_name_H-M   'P 1'
#
loop_
_entity.id
_entity.type
_entity.pdbx_description
1 polymer ?
#
loop_
_entity_poly.entity_id
_entity_poly.type
_entity_poly.pdbx_seq_one_letter_code
_entity_poly.pdbx_strand_id
1 'polypeptide(L)'
;MAGNSIDFDPYELLDLKPECTDTQIVKAFRKAALKWHPDKNPGRKQAAQEMFLKISKAFELLSDAAARAAYDHVLAARTAHTIYVRRRQNNESEKRRKLREELERREANVLNVQHEKEKAKRELEKEIQRLRKEGSKLLQRERENIEQEIRKNATVEEQSGDKRLLARYKLRWKRETDQCNYDEDDLRKLFSK
;
A
#
# COMPACT_ATOMS: atom_id res chain seq x y z
N MET A 1 14.45 59.78 4.24
CA MET A 1 15.17 59.98 2.97
C MET A 1 14.57 59.02 1.97
N ALA A 2 13.86 59.52 0.95
CA ALA A 2 13.26 58.66 -0.06
C ALA A 2 14.41 57.99 -0.83
N GLY A 3 14.65 56.71 -0.56
CA GLY A 3 15.63 55.93 -1.31
C GLY A 3 15.21 55.91 -2.78
N ASN A 4 16.14 56.21 -3.68
CA ASN A 4 15.99 56.03 -5.12
C ASN A 4 15.83 54.52 -5.42
N SER A 5 14.65 53.96 -5.15
CA SER A 5 14.27 52.63 -5.61
C SER A 5 14.12 52.67 -7.12
N ILE A 6 15.01 51.99 -7.82
CA ILE A 6 14.95 51.82 -9.26
C ILE A 6 14.08 50.60 -9.54
N ASP A 7 12.87 50.83 -10.05
CA ASP A 7 11.88 49.78 -10.34
C ASP A 7 12.12 49.04 -11.67
N PHE A 8 13.21 49.37 -12.38
CA PHE A 8 13.53 48.82 -13.70
C PHE A 8 14.97 48.29 -13.72
N ASP A 9 15.29 47.41 -14.68
CA ASP A 9 16.67 46.98 -14.88
C ASP A 9 17.45 48.03 -15.71
N PRO A 10 18.49 48.68 -15.16
CA PRO A 10 19.30 49.67 -15.87
C PRO A 10 20.01 49.08 -17.10
N TYR A 11 20.43 47.81 -17.03
CA TYR A 11 21.11 47.13 -18.11
C TYR A 11 20.14 46.82 -19.24
N GLU A 12 18.94 46.30 -18.92
CA GLU A 12 17.91 46.02 -19.91
C GLU A 12 17.40 47.30 -20.58
N LEU A 13 17.21 48.39 -19.83
CA LEU A 13 16.71 49.66 -20.37
C LEU A 13 17.67 50.29 -21.39
N LEU A 14 18.99 50.17 -21.15
CA LEU A 14 20.03 50.66 -22.05
C LEU A 14 20.47 49.63 -23.10
N ASP A 15 19.87 48.42 -23.09
CA ASP A 15 20.20 47.31 -23.97
C ASP A 15 21.69 46.90 -23.87
N LEU A 16 22.15 46.77 -22.63
CA LEU A 16 23.52 46.43 -22.26
C LEU A 16 23.58 45.10 -21.52
N LYS A 17 24.72 44.43 -21.62
CA LYS A 17 25.04 43.27 -20.78
C LYS A 17 25.65 43.75 -19.45
N PRO A 18 25.54 42.96 -18.36
CA PRO A 18 26.19 43.26 -17.08
C PRO A 18 27.72 43.43 -17.19
N GLU A 19 28.33 42.78 -18.18
CA GLU A 19 29.77 42.81 -18.48
C GLU A 19 30.20 44.05 -19.31
N CYS A 20 29.33 45.05 -19.48
CA CYS A 20 29.62 46.21 -20.33
C CYS A 20 30.70 47.12 -19.74
N THR A 21 31.46 47.79 -20.62
CA THR A 21 32.47 48.79 -20.24
C THR A 21 31.85 50.18 -20.15
N ASP A 22 32.48 51.08 -19.39
CA ASP A 22 31.98 52.46 -19.19
C ASP A 22 31.78 53.21 -20.53
N THR A 23 32.65 52.95 -21.51
CA THR A 23 32.52 53.50 -22.86
C THR A 23 31.24 53.04 -23.58
N GLN A 24 30.83 51.79 -23.38
CA GLN A 24 29.60 51.23 -23.93
C GLN A 24 28.36 51.83 -23.24
N ILE A 25 28.44 52.06 -21.92
CA ILE A 25 27.37 52.71 -21.15
C ILE A 25 27.10 54.11 -21.67
N VAL A 26 28.15 54.93 -21.83
CA VAL A 26 28.03 56.29 -22.38
C VAL A 26 27.49 56.27 -23.81
N LYS A 27 27.94 55.34 -24.66
CA LYS A 27 27.47 55.22 -26.04
C LYS A 27 25.99 54.82 -26.11
N ALA A 28 25.57 53.87 -25.28
CA ALA A 28 24.19 53.41 -25.20
C ALA A 28 23.27 54.53 -24.68
N PHE A 29 23.69 55.25 -23.64
CA PHE A 29 22.96 56.41 -23.12
C PHE A 29 22.73 57.46 -24.21
N ARG A 30 23.77 57.86 -24.95
CA ARG A 30 23.64 58.85 -26.04
C ARG A 30 22.64 58.39 -27.12
N LYS A 31 22.69 57.11 -27.50
CA LYS A 31 21.76 56.51 -28.48
C LYS A 31 20.32 56.50 -27.95
N ALA A 32 20.12 56.10 -26.70
CA ALA A 32 18.81 56.02 -26.06
C ALA A 32 18.20 57.41 -25.81
N ALA A 33 19.01 58.37 -25.38
CA ALA A 33 18.64 59.77 -25.18
C ALA A 33 18.17 60.42 -26.48
N LEU A 34 18.89 60.22 -27.60
CA LEU A 34 18.46 60.72 -28.92
C LEU A 34 17.16 60.09 -29.40
N LYS A 35 16.94 58.79 -29.13
CA LYS A 35 15.71 58.07 -29.49
C LYS A 35 14.49 58.60 -28.74
N TRP A 36 14.66 58.91 -27.46
CA TRP A 36 13.57 59.34 -26.56
C TRP A 36 13.58 60.84 -26.26
N HIS A 37 14.30 61.65 -27.03
CA HIS A 37 14.32 63.10 -26.84
C HIS A 37 12.93 63.70 -27.12
N PRO A 38 12.39 64.60 -26.26
CA PRO A 38 11.04 65.15 -26.42
C PRO A 38 10.88 65.97 -27.72
N ASP A 39 11.96 66.56 -28.22
CA ASP A 39 11.98 67.34 -29.47
C ASP A 39 11.78 66.46 -30.72
N LYS A 40 12.40 65.28 -30.76
CA LYS A 40 12.26 64.32 -31.88
C LYS A 40 10.96 63.50 -31.82
N ASN A 41 10.19 63.65 -30.74
CA ASN A 41 8.99 62.87 -30.46
C ASN A 41 7.77 63.76 -30.17
N PRO A 42 7.40 64.69 -31.08
CA PRO A 42 6.37 65.70 -30.82
C PRO A 42 4.98 65.13 -30.53
N GLY A 43 4.65 63.95 -31.07
CA GLY A 43 3.36 63.27 -30.85
C GLY A 43 3.29 62.40 -29.57
N ARG A 44 4.41 62.18 -28.88
CA ARG A 44 4.49 61.30 -27.69
C ARG A 44 5.37 61.87 -26.58
N LYS A 45 5.27 63.19 -26.36
CA LYS A 45 6.14 63.95 -25.44
C LYS A 45 6.17 63.38 -24.02
N GLN A 46 5.01 63.01 -23.47
CA GLN A 46 4.92 62.45 -22.10
C GLN A 46 5.68 61.13 -21.98
N ALA A 47 5.39 60.15 -22.84
CA ALA A 47 6.09 58.85 -22.84
C ALA A 47 7.60 59.01 -23.11
N ALA A 48 7.98 59.93 -23.99
CA ALA A 48 9.38 60.24 -24.26
C ALA A 48 10.09 60.82 -23.03
N GLN A 49 9.43 61.74 -22.30
CA GLN A 49 9.97 62.34 -21.09
C GLN A 49 10.14 61.32 -19.96
N GLU A 50 9.15 60.44 -19.74
CA GLU A 50 9.25 59.38 -18.74
C GLU A 50 10.40 58.40 -19.04
N MET A 51 10.50 57.95 -20.30
CA MET A 51 11.60 57.06 -20.72
C MET A 51 12.96 57.77 -20.60
N PHE A 52 13.04 59.04 -20.98
CA PHE A 52 14.26 59.83 -20.85
C PHE A 52 14.70 59.96 -19.38
N LEU A 53 13.75 60.15 -18.45
CA LEU A 53 14.03 60.19 -17.02
C LEU A 53 14.55 58.84 -16.51
N LYS A 54 13.93 57.72 -16.93
CA LYS A 54 14.39 56.37 -16.60
C LYS A 54 15.80 56.11 -17.14
N ILE A 55 16.07 56.48 -18.40
CA ILE A 55 17.38 56.36 -19.06
C ILE A 55 18.44 57.17 -18.32
N SER A 56 18.09 58.39 -17.87
CA SER A 56 19.01 59.25 -17.11
C SER A 56 19.33 58.65 -15.75
N LYS A 57 18.34 58.12 -15.03
CA LYS A 57 18.54 57.40 -13.76
C LYS A 57 19.37 56.12 -13.93
N ALA A 58 19.14 55.37 -15.01
CA ALA A 58 19.93 54.18 -15.35
C ALA A 58 21.39 54.56 -15.58
N PHE A 59 21.63 55.61 -16.34
CA PHE A 59 22.98 56.11 -16.60
C PHE A 59 23.67 56.60 -15.34
N GLU A 60 22.98 57.36 -14.48
CA GLU A 60 23.52 57.83 -13.21
C GLU A 60 24.02 56.66 -12.35
N LEU A 61 23.19 55.62 -12.19
CA LEU A 61 23.55 54.41 -11.44
C LEU A 61 24.74 53.65 -12.06
N LEU A 62 24.73 53.48 -13.39
CA LEU A 62 25.75 52.69 -14.08
C LEU A 62 27.06 53.46 -14.32
N SER A 63 27.02 54.79 -14.27
CA SER A 63 28.18 55.65 -14.50
C SER A 63 29.12 55.73 -13.30
N ASP A 64 28.58 55.58 -12.08
CA ASP A 64 29.38 55.49 -10.86
C ASP A 64 29.73 54.03 -10.57
N ALA A 65 31.04 53.74 -10.55
CA ALA A 65 31.55 52.40 -10.27
C ALA A 65 31.11 51.88 -8.90
N ALA A 66 31.02 52.74 -7.88
CA ALA A 66 30.59 52.33 -6.55
C ALA A 66 29.10 51.97 -6.52
N ALA A 67 28.26 52.80 -7.12
CA ALA A 67 26.82 52.57 -7.22
C ALA A 67 26.49 51.33 -8.08
N ARG A 68 27.21 51.13 -9.20
CA ARG A 68 27.10 49.94 -10.04
C ARG A 68 27.46 48.67 -9.28
N ALA A 69 28.59 48.66 -8.57
CA ALA A 69 29.01 47.50 -7.79
C ALA A 69 27.99 47.15 -6.69
N ALA A 70 27.42 48.15 -6.02
CA ALA A 70 26.38 47.93 -5.02
C ALA A 70 25.10 47.33 -5.64
N TYR A 71 24.68 47.83 -6.81
CA TYR A 71 23.55 47.28 -7.56
C TYR A 71 23.79 45.83 -7.98
N ASP A 72 24.96 45.54 -8.56
CA ASP A 72 25.34 44.19 -9.00
C ASP A 72 25.39 43.20 -7.84
N HIS A 73 25.88 43.64 -6.66
CA HIS A 73 25.88 42.82 -5.46
C HIS A 73 24.45 42.48 -4.98
N VAL A 74 23.54 43.46 -4.98
CA VAL A 74 22.13 43.23 -4.63
C VAL A 74 21.46 42.29 -5.64
N LEU A 75 21.75 42.46 -6.93
CA LEU A 75 21.23 41.61 -7.99
C LEU A 75 21.73 40.16 -7.82
N ALA A 76 23.02 39.97 -7.54
CA ALA A 76 23.62 38.66 -7.26
C ALA A 76 23.02 38.00 -6.02
N ALA A 77 22.79 38.76 -4.94
CA ALA A 77 22.13 38.25 -3.73
C ALA A 77 20.69 37.79 -4.02
N ARG A 78 19.95 38.56 -4.83
CA ARG A 78 18.57 38.23 -5.23
C ARG A 78 18.54 36.95 -6.07
N THR A 79 19.45 36.80 -7.05
CA THR A 79 19.51 35.59 -7.89
C THR A 79 19.95 34.37 -7.08
N ALA A 80 20.93 34.52 -6.19
CA ALA A 80 21.33 33.44 -5.28
C ALA A 80 20.15 32.98 -4.39
N HIS A 81 19.36 33.92 -3.88
CA HIS A 81 18.19 33.62 -3.08
C HIS A 81 17.10 32.88 -3.88
N THR A 82 16.78 33.32 -5.10
CA THR A 82 15.77 32.66 -5.94
C THR A 82 16.19 31.23 -6.31
N ILE A 83 17.48 31.02 -6.59
CA ILE A 83 18.05 29.69 -6.85
C ILE A 83 17.95 28.80 -5.60
N TYR A 84 18.27 29.33 -4.42
CA TYR A 84 18.17 28.61 -3.16
C TYR A 84 16.72 28.19 -2.84
N VAL A 85 15.77 29.12 -2.94
CA VAL A 85 14.34 28.84 -2.68
C VAL A 85 13.83 27.76 -3.64
N ARG A 86 14.15 27.88 -4.94
CA ARG A 86 13.79 26.86 -5.94
C ARG A 86 14.39 25.49 -5.62
N ARG A 87 15.67 25.42 -5.26
CA ARG A 87 16.33 24.17 -4.87
C ARG A 87 15.65 23.52 -3.66
N ARG A 88 15.30 24.33 -2.65
CA ARG A 88 14.59 23.85 -1.46
C ARG A 88 13.22 23.29 -1.79
N GLN A 89 12.43 23.97 -2.63
CA GLN A 89 11.12 23.49 -3.08
C GLN A 89 11.22 22.18 -3.86
N ASN A 90 12.17 22.07 -4.79
CA ASN A 90 12.40 20.84 -5.55
C ASN A 90 12.81 19.66 -4.64
N ASN A 91 13.66 19.90 -3.65
CA ASN A 91 14.03 18.87 -2.68
C ASN A 91 12.83 18.42 -1.84
N GLU A 92 11.91 19.33 -1.50
CA GLU A 92 10.68 18.98 -0.80
C GLU A 92 9.76 18.12 -1.68
N SER A 93 9.62 18.44 -2.98
CA SER A 93 8.87 17.60 -3.91
C SER A 93 9.47 16.21 -4.08
N GLU A 94 10.80 16.10 -4.14
CA GLU A 94 11.50 14.82 -4.23
C GLU A 94 11.25 13.94 -3.00
N LYS A 95 11.31 14.53 -1.80
CA LYS A 95 10.99 13.82 -0.55
C LYS A 95 9.53 13.36 -0.52
N ARG A 96 8.59 14.22 -0.91
CA ARG A 96 7.16 13.89 -0.98
C ARG A 96 6.88 12.76 -1.99
N ARG A 97 7.54 12.79 -3.15
CA ARG A 97 7.43 11.73 -4.17
C ARG A 97 7.92 10.39 -3.61
N LYS A 98 9.12 10.35 -3.04
CA LYS A 98 9.69 9.12 -2.45
C LYS A 98 8.81 8.55 -1.34
N LEU A 99 8.27 9.40 -0.47
CA LEU A 99 7.37 8.97 0.59
C LEU A 99 6.09 8.34 0.01
N ARG A 100 5.50 8.97 -1.02
CA ARG A 100 4.31 8.42 -1.70
C ARG A 100 4.60 7.05 -2.33
N GLU A 101 5.71 6.93 -3.06
CA GLU A 101 6.12 5.66 -3.68
C GLU A 101 6.38 4.57 -2.63
N GLU A 102 6.96 4.92 -1.48
CA GLU A 102 7.18 3.99 -0.38
C GLU A 102 5.86 3.52 0.24
N LEU A 103 4.91 4.43 0.45
CA LEU A 103 3.58 4.08 0.96
C LEU A 103 2.84 3.16 -0.02
N GLU A 104 2.83 3.50 -1.30
CA GLU A 104 2.17 2.70 -2.34
C GLU A 104 2.76 1.29 -2.44
N ARG A 105 4.09 1.15 -2.35
CA ARG A 105 4.74 -0.18 -2.29
C ARG A 105 4.31 -0.97 -1.07
N ARG A 106 4.22 -0.34 0.10
CA ARG A 106 3.78 -1.01 1.34
C ARG A 106 2.33 -1.46 1.21
N GLU A 107 1.45 -0.60 0.70
CA GLU A 107 0.03 -0.93 0.48
C GLU A 107 -0.13 -2.08 -0.53
N ALA A 108 0.58 -2.03 -1.67
CA ALA A 108 0.58 -3.11 -2.66
C ALA A 108 1.09 -4.44 -2.09
N ASN A 109 2.16 -4.42 -1.29
CA ASN A 109 2.66 -5.63 -0.63
C ASN A 109 1.65 -6.23 0.35
N VAL A 110 0.96 -5.40 1.13
CA VAL A 110 -0.09 -5.86 2.05
C VAL A 110 -1.24 -6.50 1.28
N LEU A 111 -1.70 -5.87 0.20
CA LEU A 111 -2.76 -6.41 -0.66
C LEU A 111 -2.36 -7.74 -1.29
N ASN A 112 -1.12 -7.85 -1.79
CA ASN A 112 -0.60 -9.10 -2.35
C ASN A 112 -0.56 -10.22 -1.29
N VAL A 113 -0.07 -9.92 -0.08
CA VAL A 113 -0.07 -10.90 1.02
C VAL A 113 -1.49 -11.33 1.40
N GLN A 114 -2.44 -10.41 1.42
CA GLN A 114 -3.85 -10.75 1.67
C GLN A 114 -4.41 -11.64 0.56
N HIS A 115 -4.14 -11.30 -0.70
CA HIS A 115 -4.59 -12.08 -1.85
C HIS A 115 -4.04 -13.50 -1.84
N GLU A 116 -2.74 -13.67 -1.55
CA GLU A 116 -2.10 -14.98 -1.41
C GLU A 116 -2.71 -15.78 -0.26
N LYS A 117 -2.97 -15.15 0.89
CA LYS A 117 -3.67 -15.79 2.02
C LYS A 117 -5.08 -16.24 1.65
N GLU A 118 -5.85 -15.41 0.95
CA GLU A 118 -7.19 -15.77 0.51
C GLU A 118 -7.17 -16.93 -0.48
N LYS A 119 -6.23 -16.91 -1.43
CA LYS A 119 -6.05 -17.99 -2.39
C LYS A 119 -5.71 -19.30 -1.69
N ALA A 120 -4.73 -19.28 -0.78
CA ALA A 120 -4.35 -20.43 0.02
C ALA A 120 -5.54 -20.95 0.86
N LYS A 121 -6.35 -20.05 1.44
CA LYS A 121 -7.56 -20.42 2.18
C LYS A 121 -8.58 -21.12 1.29
N ARG A 122 -8.85 -20.59 0.09
CA ARG A 122 -9.78 -21.21 -0.88
C ARG A 122 -9.30 -22.58 -1.34
N GLU A 123 -8.00 -22.74 -1.56
CA GLU A 123 -7.40 -24.03 -1.91
C GLU A 123 -7.54 -25.04 -0.77
N LEU A 124 -7.24 -24.62 0.46
CA LEU A 124 -7.42 -25.45 1.66
C LEU A 124 -8.88 -25.87 1.86
N GLU A 125 -9.84 -24.94 1.66
CA GLU A 125 -11.27 -25.25 1.77
C GLU A 125 -11.72 -26.32 0.77
N LYS A 126 -11.25 -26.23 -0.48
CA LYS A 126 -11.51 -27.26 -1.50
C LYS A 126 -10.94 -28.62 -1.09
N GLU A 127 -9.73 -28.64 -0.55
CA GLU A 127 -9.10 -29.87 -0.10
C GLU A 127 -9.84 -30.48 1.09
N ILE A 128 -10.26 -29.68 2.07
CA ILE A 128 -11.10 -30.14 3.18
C ILE A 128 -12.42 -30.72 2.66
N GLN A 129 -13.08 -30.07 1.70
CA GLN A 129 -14.32 -30.59 1.11
C GLN A 129 -14.10 -31.92 0.41
N ARG A 130 -13.00 -32.06 -0.33
CA ARG A 130 -12.62 -33.31 -0.99
C ARG A 130 -12.41 -34.42 0.03
N LEU A 131 -11.59 -34.20 1.06
CA LEU A 131 -11.31 -35.16 2.13
C LEU A 131 -12.59 -35.55 2.88
N ARG A 132 -13.48 -34.60 3.17
CA ARG A 132 -14.79 -34.88 3.78
C ARG A 132 -15.66 -35.79 2.91
N LYS A 133 -15.67 -35.57 1.58
CA LYS A 133 -16.44 -36.40 0.64
C LYS A 133 -15.85 -37.79 0.49
N GLU A 134 -14.53 -37.90 0.42
CA GLU A 134 -13.82 -39.18 0.38
C GLU A 134 -14.04 -39.97 1.68
N GLY A 135 -13.90 -39.32 2.84
CA GLY A 135 -14.18 -39.91 4.14
C GLY A 135 -15.63 -40.36 4.31
N SER A 136 -16.61 -39.56 3.86
CA SER A 136 -18.04 -39.93 3.89
C SER A 136 -18.34 -41.18 3.06
N LYS A 137 -17.79 -41.26 1.83
CA LYS A 137 -17.93 -42.44 0.97
C LYS A 137 -17.31 -43.69 1.59
N LEU A 138 -16.17 -43.55 2.25
CA LEU A 138 -15.52 -44.67 2.93
C LEU A 138 -16.41 -45.18 4.06
N LEU A 139 -16.87 -44.31 4.95
CA LEU A 139 -17.78 -44.67 6.04
C LEU A 139 -19.07 -45.32 5.54
N GLN A 140 -19.60 -44.85 4.42
CA GLN A 140 -20.79 -45.43 3.80
C GLN A 140 -20.52 -46.86 3.32
N ARG A 141 -19.39 -47.09 2.63
CA ARG A 141 -18.97 -48.44 2.23
C ARG A 141 -18.76 -49.37 3.42
N GLU A 142 -18.10 -48.88 4.47
CA GLU A 142 -17.90 -49.65 5.71
C GLU A 142 -19.26 -50.03 6.35
N ARG A 143 -20.21 -49.09 6.42
CA ARG A 143 -21.58 -49.37 6.91
C ARG A 143 -22.29 -50.41 6.06
N GLU A 144 -22.24 -50.29 4.74
CA GLU A 144 -22.87 -51.25 3.81
C GLU A 144 -22.27 -52.66 3.96
N ASN A 145 -20.95 -52.77 4.12
CA ASN A 145 -20.28 -54.04 4.38
C ASN A 145 -20.73 -54.65 5.72
N ILE A 146 -20.78 -53.85 6.79
CA ILE A 146 -21.27 -54.29 8.11
C ILE A 146 -22.73 -54.75 8.02
N GLU A 147 -23.60 -54.00 7.33
CA GLU A 147 -25.00 -54.39 7.14
C GLU A 147 -25.14 -55.71 6.38
N GLN A 148 -24.31 -55.94 5.36
CA GLN A 148 -24.27 -57.21 4.64
C GLN A 148 -23.79 -58.36 5.52
N GLU A 149 -22.79 -58.14 6.37
CA GLU A 149 -22.32 -59.12 7.36
C GLU A 149 -23.40 -59.45 8.38
N ILE A 150 -24.06 -58.43 8.96
CA ILE A 150 -25.19 -58.62 9.87
C ILE A 150 -26.30 -59.41 9.18
N ARG A 151 -26.65 -59.07 7.93
CA ARG A 151 -27.69 -59.78 7.17
C ARG A 151 -27.31 -61.23 6.89
N LYS A 152 -26.07 -61.50 6.48
CA LYS A 152 -25.56 -62.86 6.25
C LYS A 152 -25.57 -63.66 7.56
N ASN A 153 -25.06 -63.08 8.64
CA ASN A 153 -25.05 -63.69 9.97
C ASN A 153 -26.48 -63.95 10.46
N ALA A 154 -27.42 -63.02 10.25
CA ALA A 154 -28.84 -63.22 10.58
C ALA A 154 -29.48 -64.34 9.77
N THR A 155 -29.21 -64.46 8.47
CA THR A 155 -29.70 -65.60 7.66
C THR A 155 -29.04 -66.92 8.05
N VAL A 156 -27.77 -66.91 8.47
CA VAL A 156 -27.08 -68.08 9.01
C VAL A 156 -27.66 -68.45 10.38
N GLU A 157 -28.02 -67.47 11.22
CA GLU A 157 -28.73 -67.68 12.49
C GLU A 157 -30.18 -68.12 12.29
N GLU A 158 -30.88 -67.70 11.22
CA GLU A 158 -32.21 -68.21 10.86
C GLU A 158 -32.15 -69.63 10.29
N GLN A 159 -31.09 -69.97 9.53
CA GLN A 159 -30.88 -71.33 8.99
C GLN A 159 -30.25 -72.29 10.01
N SER A 160 -29.44 -71.77 10.93
CA SER A 160 -28.89 -72.45 12.11
C SER A 160 -29.78 -72.27 13.33
N GLY A 161 -30.96 -71.68 13.14
CA GLY A 161 -32.08 -71.55 14.09
C GLY A 161 -32.77 -72.88 14.30
N ASP A 162 -31.97 -73.83 14.78
CA ASP A 162 -32.29 -74.94 15.65
C ASP A 162 -33.77 -74.99 16.08
N LYS A 163 -34.50 -76.05 15.71
CA LYS A 163 -34.47 -77.29 16.50
C LYS A 163 -34.07 -76.93 17.92
N ARG A 164 -35.00 -76.43 18.75
CA ARG A 164 -34.77 -76.24 20.19
C ARG A 164 -34.02 -77.47 20.70
N LEU A 165 -32.71 -77.36 20.82
CA LEU A 165 -31.88 -78.31 21.52
C LEU A 165 -32.34 -78.11 22.95
N LEU A 166 -33.36 -78.86 23.34
CA LEU A 166 -33.61 -79.19 24.73
C LEU A 166 -32.36 -79.93 25.17
N ALA A 167 -31.30 -79.19 25.47
CA ALA A 167 -30.08 -79.68 26.05
C ALA A 167 -30.48 -80.28 27.39
N ARG A 168 -30.80 -81.58 27.37
CA ARG A 168 -31.24 -82.30 28.56
C ARG A 168 -29.99 -82.66 29.35
N TYR A 169 -29.62 -81.80 30.28
CA TYR A 169 -28.55 -82.09 31.23
C TYR A 169 -28.98 -83.25 32.13
N LYS A 170 -28.34 -84.41 31.99
CA LYS A 170 -28.53 -85.54 32.91
C LYS A 170 -27.62 -85.33 34.11
N LEU A 171 -28.17 -84.74 35.17
CA LEU A 171 -27.51 -84.64 36.47
C LEU A 171 -27.52 -86.00 37.15
N ARG A 172 -26.33 -86.54 37.48
CA ARG A 172 -26.17 -87.63 38.44
C ARG A 172 -25.31 -87.11 39.58
N TRP A 173 -25.81 -87.19 40.80
CA TRP A 173 -25.05 -86.84 42.00
C TRP A 173 -24.94 -88.06 42.91
N LYS A 174 -23.81 -88.18 43.62
CA LYS A 174 -23.62 -89.18 44.66
C LYS A 174 -24.09 -88.58 45.99
N ARG A 175 -24.96 -89.30 46.70
CA ARG A 175 -25.30 -89.01 48.11
C ARG A 175 -24.15 -89.53 48.97
N GLU A 176 -23.38 -88.65 49.58
CA GLU A 176 -22.22 -89.02 50.40
C GLU A 176 -22.52 -88.92 51.91
N THR A 177 -23.63 -88.28 52.31
CA THR A 177 -24.10 -88.20 53.70
C THR A 177 -25.61 -87.93 53.78
N ASP A 178 -26.32 -88.51 54.75
CA ASP A 178 -27.80 -88.53 54.95
C ASP A 178 -28.45 -87.18 55.30
N GLN A 179 -27.89 -86.05 54.88
CA GLN A 179 -28.43 -84.71 55.14
C GLN A 179 -28.45 -83.83 53.89
N CYS A 180 -29.17 -84.29 52.86
CA CYS A 180 -29.54 -83.45 51.72
C CYS A 180 -31.05 -83.54 51.50
N ASN A 181 -31.74 -82.47 51.91
CA ASN A 181 -33.20 -82.33 51.96
C ASN A 181 -33.78 -81.71 50.67
N TYR A 182 -33.09 -81.86 49.54
CA TYR A 182 -33.54 -81.33 48.26
C TYR A 182 -34.26 -82.43 47.48
N ASP A 183 -35.57 -82.24 47.29
CA ASP A 183 -36.40 -83.10 46.45
C ASP A 183 -36.33 -82.64 44.98
N GLU A 184 -36.80 -83.49 44.05
CA GLU A 184 -36.76 -83.20 42.60
C GLU A 184 -37.38 -81.83 42.27
N ASP A 185 -38.43 -81.43 43.01
CA ASP A 185 -39.12 -80.16 42.84
C ASP A 185 -38.29 -78.95 43.31
N ASP A 186 -37.43 -79.10 44.33
CA ASP A 186 -36.56 -78.01 44.79
C ASP A 186 -35.46 -77.70 43.78
N LEU A 187 -34.91 -78.74 43.17
CA LEU A 187 -33.92 -78.60 42.10
C LEU A 187 -34.56 -77.98 40.84
N ARG A 188 -35.81 -78.34 40.52
CA ARG A 188 -36.55 -77.72 39.41
C ARG A 188 -36.79 -76.22 39.63
N LYS A 189 -37.03 -75.77 40.86
CA LYS A 189 -37.14 -74.34 41.20
C LYS A 189 -35.80 -73.62 41.12
N LEU A 190 -34.72 -74.23 41.60
CA LEU A 190 -33.38 -73.62 41.60
C LEU A 190 -32.83 -73.39 40.18
N PHE A 191 -33.17 -74.28 39.25
CA PHE A 191 -32.71 -74.23 37.86
C PHE A 191 -33.76 -73.68 36.88
N SER A 192 -34.93 -73.19 37.35
CA SER A 192 -35.83 -72.42 36.50
C SER A 192 -35.50 -70.92 36.61
N LYS A 193 -34.93 -70.38 35.54
CA LYS A 193 -34.79 -68.94 35.34
C LYS A 193 -35.14 -68.60 33.90
#